data_AF-A0A2S9DCC9-F1
#
_entry.id   AF-A0A2S9DCC9-F1
#
_cell.length_a   1.000
_cell.length_b   1.000
_cell.length_c   1.000
_cell.angle_alpha   90.00
_cell.angle_beta   90.00
_cell.angle_gamma   90.00
#
_symmetry.space_group_name_H-M   'P 1'
#
loop_
_entity.id
_entity.type
_entity.pdbx_description
1 polymer ?
#
loop_
_entity_poly.entity_id
_entity_poly.type
_entity_poly.pdbx_seq_one_letter_code
_entity_poly.pdbx_strand_id
1 'polypeptide(L)'
;MNLFLKLLGTGVSLGAGFVGTKLVNKGWEKATGNKPPTGNDDVETSLRSALTFALISAFVSTLIQVLANRGTQRAIARFAKSQDIV
;
A
#
# COMPACT_ATOMS: atom_id res chain seq x y z
N MET A 1 -6.89 4.72 26.27
CA MET A 1 -7.09 4.39 24.84
C MET A 1 -7.70 2.99 24.76
N ASN A 2 -8.98 2.89 24.37
CA ASN A 2 -9.82 1.72 24.64
C ASN A 2 -9.33 0.45 23.93
N LEU A 3 -9.25 -0.66 24.67
CA LEU A 3 -8.87 -1.99 24.19
C LEU A 3 -9.66 -2.44 22.95
N PHE A 4 -10.92 -2.00 22.86
CA PHE A 4 -11.79 -2.24 21.71
C PHE A 4 -11.23 -1.63 20.40
N LEU A 5 -10.70 -0.41 20.44
CA LEU A 5 -10.07 0.22 19.28
C LEU A 5 -8.76 -0.49 18.89
N LYS A 6 -8.02 -1.02 19.87
CA LYS A 6 -6.85 -1.86 19.60
C LYS A 6 -7.24 -3.17 18.91
N LEU A 7 -8.27 -3.87 19.40
CA LEU A 7 -8.73 -5.13 18.80
C LEU A 7 -9.32 -4.93 17.40
N LEU A 8 -10.10 -3.87 17.19
CA LEU A 8 -10.56 -3.48 15.86
C LEU A 8 -9.39 -3.10 14.95
N GLY A 9 -8.43 -2.31 15.44
CA GLY A 9 -7.23 -1.94 14.70
C GLY A 9 -6.40 -3.16 14.29
N THR A 10 -6.22 -4.12 15.19
CA THR A 10 -5.54 -5.40 14.90
C THR A 10 -6.31 -6.22 13.87
N GLY A 11 -7.63 -6.35 14.03
CA GLY A 11 -8.48 -7.09 13.08
C GLY A 11 -8.46 -6.47 11.67
N VAL A 12 -8.55 -5.15 11.59
CA VAL A 12 -8.43 -4.41 10.32
C VAL A 12 -7.04 -4.56 9.73
N SER A 13 -5.98 -4.52 10.52
CA SER A 13 -4.60 -4.69 10.04
C SER A 13 -4.36 -6.08 9.45
N LEU A 14 -4.87 -7.13 10.11
CA LEU A 14 -4.78 -8.51 9.62
C LEU A 14 -5.60 -8.69 8.34
N GLY A 15 -6.83 -8.15 8.30
CA GLY A 15 -7.67 -8.19 7.11
C GLY A 15 -7.05 -7.43 5.93
N ALA A 16 -6.49 -6.24 6.20
CA ALA A 16 -5.80 -5.42 5.21
C ALA A 16 -4.55 -6.12 4.68
N GLY A 17 -3.78 -6.80 5.53
CA GLY A 17 -2.63 -7.61 5.11
C GLY A 17 -3.02 -8.75 4.17
N PHE A 18 -4.07 -9.50 4.49
CA PHE A 18 -4.56 -10.60 3.65
C PHE A 18 -5.10 -10.11 2.30
N VAL A 19 -5.94 -9.07 2.31
CA VAL A 19 -6.53 -8.50 1.09
C VAL A 19 -5.46 -7.80 0.25
N GLY A 20 -4.57 -7.04 0.88
CA GLY A 20 -3.47 -6.33 0.23
C GLY A 20 -2.54 -7.29 -0.50
N THR A 21 -2.13 -8.38 0.15
CA THR A 21 -1.27 -9.41 -0.47
C THR A 21 -1.95 -10.01 -1.70
N LYS A 22 -3.24 -10.31 -1.61
CA LYS A 22 -3.99 -10.89 -2.74
C LYS A 22 -4.16 -9.91 -3.91
N LEU A 23 -4.37 -8.63 -3.62
CA LEU A 23 -4.45 -7.58 -4.63
C LEU A 23 -3.11 -7.37 -5.34
N VAL A 24 -2.00 -7.33 -4.58
CA VAL A 24 -0.66 -7.21 -5.15
C VAL A 24 -0.35 -8.41 -6.04
N ASN A 25 -0.60 -9.64 -5.55
CA ASN A 25 -0.36 -10.86 -6.32
C ASN A 25 -1.19 -10.90 -7.61
N LYS A 26 -2.49 -10.57 -7.55
CA LYS A 26 -3.35 -10.52 -8.74
C LYS A 26 -2.97 -9.38 -9.69
N GLY A 27 -2.61 -8.22 -9.16
CA GLY A 27 -2.13 -7.09 -9.96
C GLY A 27 -0.86 -7.45 -10.72
N TRP A 28 0.05 -8.16 -10.05
CA TRP A 28 1.30 -8.63 -10.64
C TRP A 28 1.07 -9.68 -11.73
N GLU A 29 0.28 -10.71 -11.44
CA GLU A 29 -0.05 -11.75 -12.42
C GLU A 29 -0.75 -11.16 -13.66
N LYS A 30 -1.64 -10.18 -13.47
CA LYS A 30 -2.34 -9.51 -14.57
C LYS A 30 -1.43 -8.58 -15.39
N ALA A 31 -0.48 -7.89 -14.76
CA ALA A 31 0.41 -6.94 -15.43
C ALA A 31 1.59 -7.62 -16.12
N THR A 32 2.18 -8.62 -15.46
CA THR A 32 3.43 -9.26 -15.89
C THR A 32 3.20 -10.61 -16.57
N GLY A 33 2.00 -11.20 -16.43
CA GLY A 33 1.65 -12.51 -17.01
C GLY A 33 2.33 -13.69 -16.31
N ASN A 34 3.18 -13.44 -15.33
CA ASN A 34 3.95 -14.42 -14.59
C ASN A 34 3.70 -14.28 -13.08
N LYS A 35 3.87 -15.38 -12.34
CA LYS A 35 3.77 -15.37 -10.88
C LYS A 35 4.79 -14.37 -10.30
N PRO A 36 4.42 -13.64 -9.22
CA PRO A 36 5.35 -12.72 -8.57
C PRO A 36 6.63 -13.46 -8.17
N PRO A 37 7.81 -12.84 -8.37
CA PRO A 37 9.09 -13.48 -8.09
C PRO A 37 9.15 -13.85 -6.62
N THR A 38 8.85 -15.11 -6.32
CA THR A 38 9.24 -15.76 -5.08
C THR A 38 10.71 -16.08 -5.23
N GLY A 39 11.55 -15.74 -4.24
CA GLY A 39 13.02 -15.67 -4.35
C GLY A 39 13.78 -16.99 -4.64
N ASN A 40 13.19 -17.93 -5.36
CA ASN A 40 13.74 -19.22 -5.76
C ASN A 40 13.98 -19.35 -7.28
N ASP A 41 13.67 -18.32 -8.09
CA ASP A 41 13.88 -18.39 -9.54
C ASP A 41 15.17 -17.65 -9.96
N ASP A 42 15.86 -18.19 -10.98
CA ASP A 42 17.16 -17.79 -11.54
C ASP A 42 17.59 -16.35 -11.23
N VAL A 43 18.73 -16.21 -10.55
CA VAL A 43 19.27 -14.96 -9.98
C VAL A 43 19.33 -13.81 -10.99
N GLU A 44 19.58 -14.11 -12.27
CA GLU A 44 19.70 -13.11 -13.34
C GLU A 44 18.32 -12.60 -13.82
N THR A 45 17.34 -13.50 -13.95
CA THR A 45 15.93 -13.14 -14.24
C THR A 45 15.30 -12.43 -13.04
N SER A 46 15.67 -12.83 -11.82
CA SER A 46 15.27 -12.20 -10.56
C SER A 46 15.75 -10.74 -10.50
N LEU A 47 16.96 -10.40 -10.94
CA LEU A 47 17.47 -9.03 -10.89
C LEU A 47 16.71 -8.06 -11.81
N ARG A 48 16.49 -8.42 -13.08
CA ARG A 48 15.70 -7.58 -14.00
C ARG A 48 14.23 -7.49 -13.59
N SER A 49 13.64 -8.61 -13.18
CA SER A 49 12.24 -8.63 -12.73
C SER A 49 12.05 -7.88 -11.41
N ALA A 50 12.99 -7.97 -10.47
CA ALA A 50 12.99 -7.22 -9.21
C ALA A 50 13.20 -5.72 -9.44
N LEU A 51 14.08 -5.31 -10.35
CA LEU A 51 14.22 -3.89 -10.69
C LEU A 51 12.95 -3.32 -11.33
N THR A 52 12.31 -4.08 -12.21
CA THR A 52 11.03 -3.70 -12.82
C THR A 52 9.92 -3.65 -11.77
N PHE A 53 9.88 -4.64 -10.86
CA PHE A 53 8.98 -4.66 -9.71
C PHE A 53 9.18 -3.43 -8.82
N ALA A 54 10.43 -3.11 -8.49
CA ALA A 54 10.78 -2.00 -7.62
C ALA A 54 10.38 -0.66 -8.26
N LEU A 55 10.66 -0.46 -9.56
CA LEU A 55 10.26 0.75 -10.28
C LEU A 55 8.74 0.94 -10.32
N ILE A 56 7.99 -0.10 -10.66
CA ILE A 56 6.51 -0.04 -10.71
C ILE A 56 5.95 0.16 -9.30
N SER A 57 6.45 -0.59 -8.32
CA SER A 57 6.03 -0.46 -6.92
C SER A 57 6.33 0.91 -6.36
N ALA A 58 7.50 1.48 -6.65
CA ALA A 58 7.87 2.83 -6.27
C ALA A 58 6.93 3.85 -6.91
N PHE A 59 6.68 3.73 -8.22
CA PHE A 59 5.76 4.63 -8.94
C PHE A 59 4.36 4.62 -8.32
N VAL A 60 3.78 3.43 -8.11
CA VAL A 60 2.45 3.28 -7.50
C VAL A 60 2.44 3.82 -6.07
N SER A 61 3.46 3.51 -5.27
CA SER A 61 3.59 4.01 -3.90
C SER A 61 3.65 5.54 -3.87
N THR A 62 4.36 6.16 -4.79
CA THR A 62 4.47 7.62 -4.89
C THR A 62 3.12 8.24 -5.26
N LEU A 63 2.37 7.63 -6.18
CA LEU A 63 1.01 8.07 -6.51
C LEU A 63 0.08 7.99 -5.30
N ILE A 64 0.10 6.88 -4.57
CA ILE A 64 -0.67 6.71 -3.34
C ILE A 64 -0.27 7.77 -2.33
N GLN A 65 1.02 8.00 -2.11
CA GLN A 65 1.51 9.02 -1.18
C GLN A 65 1.07 10.43 -1.59
N VAL A 66 1.13 10.80 -2.86
CA VAL A 66 0.69 12.11 -3.34
C VAL A 66 -0.81 12.28 -3.16
N LEU A 67 -1.61 11.27 -3.49
CA LEU A 67 -3.06 11.29 -3.32
C LEU A 67 -3.47 11.29 -1.84
N ALA A 68 -2.82 10.46 -1.03
CA ALA A 68 -3.01 10.40 0.40
C ALA A 68 -2.59 11.71 1.06
N ASN A 69 -1.42 12.27 0.76
CA ASN A 69 -0.99 13.57 1.27
C ASN A 69 -1.97 14.66 0.85
N ARG A 70 -2.45 14.69 -0.40
CA ARG A 70 -3.48 15.66 -0.81
C ARG A 70 -4.78 15.48 -0.03
N GLY A 71 -5.22 14.24 0.19
CA GLY A 71 -6.43 13.93 0.95
C GLY A 71 -6.29 14.29 2.43
N THR A 72 -5.18 13.91 3.05
CA THR A 72 -4.80 14.22 4.43
C THR A 72 -4.66 15.71 4.64
N GLN A 73 -3.97 16.44 3.75
CA GLN A 73 -3.89 17.91 3.83
C GLN A 73 -5.27 18.56 3.72
N ARG A 74 -6.18 18.04 2.87
CA ARG A 74 -7.58 18.52 2.80
C ARG A 74 -8.37 18.20 4.07
N ALA A 75 -8.19 17.02 4.65
CA ALA A 75 -8.83 16.62 5.89
C ALA A 75 -8.31 17.45 7.07
N ILE A 76 -6.99 17.56 7.21
CA ILE A 76 -6.33 18.41 8.22
C ILE A 76 -6.77 19.87 8.05
N ALA A 77 -6.81 20.42 6.84
CA ALA A 77 -7.30 21.79 6.62
C ALA A 77 -8.77 21.97 7.03
N ARG A 78 -9.62 20.96 6.80
CA ARG A 78 -11.01 20.96 7.28
C ARG A 78 -11.11 20.86 8.80
N PHE A 79 -10.26 20.05 9.44
CA PHE A 79 -10.19 19.92 10.89
C PHE A 79 -9.60 21.18 11.55
N ALA A 80 -8.53 21.75 11.00
CA ALA A 80 -7.93 23.00 11.47
C ALA A 80 -8.90 24.18 11.36
N LYS A 81 -9.63 24.29 10.24
CA LYS A 81 -10.70 25.29 10.09
C LYS A 81 -11.80 25.15 11.15
N SER A 82 -12.08 23.94 11.63
CA SER A 82 -13.04 23.70 12.72
C SER A 82 -12.48 24.03 14.11
N GLN A 83 -11.16 24.08 14.28
CA GLN A 83 -10.51 24.31 15.56
C GLN A 83 -10.30 25.80 15.85
N ASP A 84 -10.18 26.64 14.82
CA ASP A 84 -10.07 28.11 14.94
C ASP A 84 -11.40 28.82 15.25
N ILE A 85 -12.53 28.10 15.28
CA ILE A 85 -13.88 28.65 15.54
C ILE A 85 -14.40 28.33 16.95
N VAL A 86 -13.56 27.78 17.83
CA VAL A 86 -13.91 27.41 19.21
C VAL A 86 -13.09 28.19 20.22
#